data_AF-A0AB36LYJ2-F1
#
_entry.id   AF-A0AB36LYJ2-F1
#
_cell.length_a   1.000
_cell.length_b   1.000
_cell.length_c   1.000
_cell.angle_alpha   90.00
_cell.angle_beta   90.00
_cell.angle_gamma   90.00
#
_symmetry.space_group_name_H-M   'P 1'
#
loop_
_entity.id
_entity.type
_entity.pdbx_description
1 polymer ?
#
loop_
_entity_poly.entity_id
_entity_poly.type
_entity_poly.pdbx_seq_one_letter_code
_entity_poly.pdbx_strand_id
1 'polypeptide(L)'
;MKKFYIIGFLILMLFDTLAQISFKLASIHAMPLTFDVDWLFRVFGHPWIYGAFIGYIGAFFIWMNLLKHAPIGPAFAASHLELITVMFLSIWLFNEPLTFTKVTGAILIFAGVCFLAKDEEESHSHEEVAIK
;
A
#
# COMPACT_ATOMS: atom_id res chain seq x y z
N MET A 1 -19.71 3.41 10.32
CA MET A 1 -18.42 2.90 10.85
C MET A 1 -17.73 1.94 9.86
N LYS A 2 -18.21 0.71 9.62
CA LYS A 2 -17.52 -0.26 8.72
C LYS A 2 -17.24 0.25 7.30
N LYS A 3 -18.20 0.95 6.66
CA LYS A 3 -18.01 1.53 5.32
C LYS A 3 -16.90 2.58 5.26
N PHE A 4 -16.69 3.35 6.33
CA PHE A 4 -15.62 4.35 6.39
C PHE A 4 -14.24 3.69 6.32
N TYR A 5 -14.03 2.61 7.08
CA TYR A 5 -12.78 1.85 7.03
C TYR A 5 -12.56 1.22 5.67
N ILE A 6 -13.55 0.51 5.12
CA ILE A 6 -13.41 -0.15 3.81
C ILE A 6 -13.05 0.89 2.73
N ILE A 7 -13.79 1.99 2.67
CA ILE A 7 -13.52 3.06 1.69
C ILE A 7 -12.14 3.68 1.95
N GLY A 8 -11.81 3.99 3.20
CA GLY A 8 -10.52 4.57 3.57
C GLY A 8 -9.35 3.68 3.17
N PHE A 9 -9.41 2.37 3.46
CA PHE A 9 -8.37 1.41 3.08
C PHE A 9 -8.28 1.21 1.57
N LEU A 10 -9.40 1.21 0.84
CA LEU A 10 -9.37 1.13 -0.62
C LEU A 10 -8.73 2.38 -1.23
N ILE A 11 -9.03 3.57 -0.71
CA ILE A 11 -8.41 4.81 -1.17
C ILE A 11 -6.93 4.83 -0.77
N LEU A 12 -6.57 4.41 0.46
CA LEU A 12 -5.18 4.29 0.90
C LEU A 12 -4.39 3.40 -0.07
N MET A 13 -4.88 2.19 -0.31
CA MET A 13 -4.29 1.22 -1.22
C MET A 13 -4.14 1.79 -2.64
N LEU A 14 -5.09 2.60 -3.12
CA LEU A 14 -4.98 3.28 -4.40
C LEU A 14 -3.81 4.29 -4.43
N PHE A 15 -3.67 5.12 -3.38
CA PHE A 15 -2.59 6.10 -3.29
C PHE A 15 -1.21 5.44 -3.11
N ASP A 16 -1.11 4.38 -2.31
CA ASP A 16 0.13 3.61 -2.15
C ASP A 16 0.52 2.92 -3.45
N THR A 17 -0.46 2.30 -4.14
CA THR A 17 -0.23 1.69 -5.46
C THR A 17 0.22 2.74 -6.48
N LEU A 18 -0.44 3.90 -6.52
CA LEU A 18 -0.04 5.02 -7.38
C LEU A 18 1.40 5.43 -7.09
N ALA A 19 1.78 5.54 -5.81
CA ALA A 19 3.13 5.93 -5.40
C ALA A 19 4.18 4.92 -5.89
N GLN A 20 3.96 3.63 -5.64
CA GLN A 20 4.90 2.57 -6.01
C GLN A 20 5.08 2.44 -7.53
N ILE A 21 3.98 2.48 -8.30
CA ILE A 21 4.03 2.44 -9.77
C ILE A 21 4.71 3.70 -10.33
N SER A 22 4.41 4.85 -9.76
CA SER A 22 5.02 6.13 -10.14
C SER A 22 6.51 6.17 -9.85
N PHE A 23 6.96 5.62 -8.70
CA PHE A 23 8.38 5.49 -8.39
C PHE A 23 9.10 4.56 -9.39
N LYS A 24 8.49 3.42 -9.73
CA LYS A 24 9.06 2.51 -10.72
C LYS A 24 9.20 3.21 -12.09
N LEU A 25 8.18 3.94 -12.52
CA LEU A 25 8.21 4.70 -13.77
C LEU A 25 9.24 5.82 -13.73
N ALA A 26 9.29 6.61 -12.66
CA ALA A 26 10.27 7.68 -12.50
C ALA A 26 11.70 7.13 -12.56
N SER A 27 11.95 5.98 -11.92
CA SER A 27 13.25 5.31 -11.96
C SER A 27 13.64 4.86 -13.38
N ILE A 28 12.71 4.26 -14.13
CA ILE A 28 12.97 3.84 -15.53
C ILE A 28 13.36 5.05 -16.40
N HIS A 29 12.65 6.16 -16.26
CA HIS A 29 12.92 7.36 -17.06
C HIS A 29 14.16 8.14 -16.59
N ALA A 30 14.59 7.96 -15.34
CA ALA A 30 15.78 8.59 -14.80
C ALA A 30 17.09 7.86 -15.17
N MET A 31 17.02 6.71 -15.86
CA MET A 31 18.21 5.96 -16.28
C MET A 31 19.06 6.74 -17.30
N PRO A 32 20.41 6.57 -17.30
CA PRO A 32 21.20 5.76 -16.37
C PRO A 32 21.30 6.42 -14.98
N LEU A 33 21.44 5.57 -13.95
CA LEU A 33 21.71 6.04 -12.59
C LEU A 33 23.13 6.62 -12.54
N THR A 34 23.22 7.93 -12.39
CA THR A 34 24.48 8.65 -12.20
C THR A 34 24.34 9.59 -11.01
N PHE A 35 25.43 9.85 -10.28
CA PHE A 35 25.43 10.74 -9.12
C PHE A 35 25.82 12.17 -9.52
N ASP A 36 25.08 12.72 -10.47
CA ASP A 36 25.29 14.07 -11.00
C ASP A 36 23.99 14.88 -11.02
N VAL A 37 24.13 16.16 -11.30
CA VAL A 37 23.01 17.09 -11.37
C VAL A 37 22.11 16.78 -12.57
N ASP A 38 22.66 16.21 -13.65
CA ASP A 38 21.88 15.86 -14.85
C ASP A 38 20.90 14.72 -14.57
N TRP A 39 21.28 13.74 -13.74
CA TRP A 39 20.39 12.71 -13.23
C TRP A 39 19.26 13.30 -12.41
N LEU A 40 19.57 14.28 -11.55
CA LEU A 40 18.55 14.97 -10.76
C LEU A 40 17.53 15.67 -11.68
N PHE A 41 18.00 16.36 -12.72
CA PHE A 41 17.11 16.95 -13.72
C PHE A 41 16.27 15.92 -14.46
N ARG A 42 16.80 14.72 -14.77
CA ARG A 42 16.00 13.63 -15.34
C ARG A 42 14.91 13.16 -14.39
N VAL A 43 15.24 12.94 -13.11
CA VAL A 43 14.27 12.52 -12.08
C VAL A 43 13.12 13.52 -11.96
N PHE A 44 13.45 14.81 -11.80
CA PHE A 44 12.44 15.86 -11.64
C PHE A 44 11.81 16.33 -12.96
N GLY A 45 12.38 15.96 -14.10
CA GLY A 45 11.85 16.28 -15.43
C GLY A 45 10.67 15.40 -15.85
N HIS A 46 10.46 14.25 -15.19
CA HIS A 46 9.38 13.33 -15.54
C HIS A 46 8.16 13.46 -14.62
N PRO A 47 6.92 13.44 -15.17
CA PRO A 47 5.70 13.65 -14.40
C PRO A 47 5.49 12.59 -13.30
N TRP A 48 6.06 11.41 -13.48
CA TRP A 48 5.91 10.27 -12.57
C TRP A 48 6.46 10.53 -11.17
N ILE A 49 7.52 11.34 -10.99
CA ILE A 49 7.99 11.65 -9.63
C ILE A 49 6.95 12.45 -8.84
N TYR A 50 6.21 13.33 -9.52
CA TYR A 50 5.14 14.11 -8.89
C TYR A 50 3.92 13.23 -8.59
N GLY A 51 3.65 12.24 -9.45
CA GLY A 51 2.68 11.18 -9.16
C GLY A 51 3.04 10.42 -7.88
N ALA A 52 4.34 10.12 -7.69
CA ALA A 52 4.83 9.50 -6.47
C ALA A 52 4.62 10.39 -5.23
N PHE A 53 4.91 11.69 -5.33
CA PHE A 53 4.66 12.64 -4.23
C PHE A 53 3.17 12.76 -3.90
N ILE A 54 2.29 12.88 -4.90
CA ILE A 54 0.83 12.94 -4.68
C ILE A 54 0.35 11.64 -4.02
N GLY A 55 0.83 10.49 -4.51
CA GLY A 55 0.63 9.17 -3.92
C GLY A 55 0.96 9.17 -2.43
N TYR A 56 2.20 9.51 -2.10
CA TYR A 56 2.73 9.45 -0.73
C TYR A 56 2.04 10.44 0.23
N ILE A 57 1.82 11.67 -0.21
CA ILE A 57 1.13 12.69 0.59
C ILE A 57 -0.32 12.28 0.85
N GLY A 58 -1.03 11.80 -0.19
CA GLY A 58 -2.39 11.33 -0.06
C GLY A 58 -2.52 10.14 0.89
N ALA A 59 -1.67 9.12 0.70
CA ALA A 59 -1.59 7.96 1.57
C ALA A 59 -1.35 8.36 3.03
N PHE A 60 -0.40 9.28 3.28
CA PHE A 60 -0.12 9.77 4.63
C PHE A 60 -1.36 10.35 5.33
N PHE A 61 -2.10 11.25 4.68
CA PHE A 61 -3.28 11.85 5.30
C PHE A 61 -4.42 10.86 5.52
N ILE A 62 -4.64 9.94 4.57
CA ILE A 62 -5.66 8.90 4.69
C ILE A 62 -5.31 7.96 5.84
N TRP A 63 -4.04 7.54 5.92
CA TRP A 63 -3.54 6.69 6.99
C TRP A 63 -3.69 7.35 8.36
N MET A 64 -3.28 8.61 8.51
CA MET A 64 -3.47 9.36 9.76
C MET A 64 -4.95 9.50 10.14
N ASN A 65 -5.85 9.57 9.17
CA ASN A 65 -7.28 9.63 9.44
C ASN A 65 -7.88 8.26 9.83
N LEU A 66 -7.42 7.19 9.20
CA LEU A 66 -7.79 5.81 9.53
C LEU A 66 -7.37 5.46 10.96
N LEU A 67 -6.12 5.77 11.32
CA LEU A 67 -5.57 5.48 12.65
C LEU A 67 -6.26 6.20 13.80
N LYS A 68 -7.02 7.27 13.54
CA LYS A 68 -7.84 7.91 14.59
C LYS A 68 -8.97 7.02 15.11
N HIS A 69 -9.36 6.01 14.33
CA HIS A 69 -10.54 5.21 14.64
C HIS A 69 -10.30 3.70 14.53
N ALA A 70 -9.36 3.26 13.68
CA ALA A 70 -9.04 1.85 13.48
C ALA A 70 -7.97 1.36 14.48
N PRO A 71 -8.08 0.13 15.00
CA PRO A 71 -7.03 -0.48 15.80
C PRO A 71 -5.78 -0.69 14.96
N ILE A 72 -4.62 -0.34 15.53
CA ILE A 72 -3.35 -0.26 14.79
C ILE A 72 -2.96 -1.63 14.19
N GLY A 73 -3.20 -2.73 14.92
CA GLY A 73 -2.80 -4.08 14.49
C GLY A 73 -3.42 -4.49 13.14
N PRO A 74 -4.75 -4.67 13.06
CA PRO A 74 -5.41 -5.02 11.80
C PRO A 74 -5.27 -3.94 10.73
N ALA A 75 -5.26 -2.66 11.12
CA ALA A 75 -5.07 -1.56 10.17
C ALA A 75 -3.72 -1.62 9.47
N PHE A 76 -2.66 -1.90 10.22
CA PHE A 76 -1.30 -2.03 9.69
C PHE A 76 -1.16 -3.27 8.82
N ALA A 77 -1.79 -4.38 9.20
CA ALA A 77 -1.83 -5.57 8.35
C ALA A 77 -2.54 -5.28 7.01
N ALA A 78 -3.71 -4.65 7.07
CA ALA A 78 -4.51 -4.34 5.89
C ALA A 78 -3.81 -3.37 4.93
N SER A 79 -2.98 -2.44 5.41
CA SER A 79 -2.24 -1.53 4.52
C SER A 79 -1.35 -2.31 3.54
N HIS A 80 -0.76 -3.42 3.97
CA HIS A 80 0.14 -4.23 3.14
C HIS A 80 -0.58 -4.99 2.01
N LEU A 81 -1.91 -4.95 1.93
CA LEU A 81 -2.65 -5.46 0.77
C LEU A 81 -2.32 -4.68 -0.52
N GLU A 82 -1.78 -3.47 -0.42
CA GLU A 82 -1.19 -2.71 -1.54
C GLU A 82 -0.13 -3.52 -2.32
N LEU A 83 0.58 -4.45 -1.66
CA LEU A 83 1.58 -5.29 -2.33
C LEU A 83 0.92 -6.18 -3.40
N ILE A 84 -0.32 -6.60 -3.17
CA ILE A 84 -1.08 -7.41 -4.11
C ILE A 84 -1.48 -6.58 -5.32
N THR A 85 -1.98 -5.36 -5.12
CA THR A 85 -2.35 -4.46 -6.23
C THR A 85 -1.14 -4.02 -7.04
N VAL A 86 -0.03 -3.67 -6.37
CA VAL A 86 1.24 -3.36 -7.03
C VAL A 86 1.75 -4.55 -7.84
N MET A 87 1.66 -5.77 -7.32
CA MET A 87 2.06 -6.98 -8.05
C MET A 87 1.24 -7.14 -9.34
N PHE A 88 -0.09 -7.06 -9.26
CA PHE A 88 -0.95 -7.20 -10.44
C PHE A 88 -0.72 -6.11 -11.48
N LEU A 89 -0.62 -4.85 -11.04
CA LEU A 89 -0.30 -3.75 -11.95
C LEU A 89 1.10 -3.86 -12.52
N SER A 90 2.08 -4.40 -11.79
CA SER A 90 3.43 -4.58 -12.30
C SER A 90 3.50 -5.60 -13.44
N ILE A 91 2.69 -6.67 -13.36
CA ILE A 91 2.56 -7.64 -14.45
C ILE A 91 1.93 -6.97 -15.67
N TRP A 92 0.88 -6.17 -15.47
CA TRP A 92 0.14 -5.54 -16.55
C TRP A 92 0.89 -4.37 -17.22
N LEU A 93 1.48 -3.45 -16.44
CA LEU A 93 2.19 -2.28 -16.95
C LEU A 93 3.62 -2.58 -17.39
N PHE A 94 4.34 -3.44 -16.65
CA PHE A 94 5.78 -3.64 -16.85
C PHE A 94 6.14 -5.00 -17.43
N ASN A 95 5.16 -5.86 -17.73
CA ASN A 95 5.36 -7.23 -18.19
C ASN A 95 6.28 -8.04 -17.27
N GLU A 96 6.23 -7.75 -15.97
CA GLU A 96 7.02 -8.51 -14.99
C GLU A 96 6.47 -9.93 -14.86
N PRO A 97 7.33 -10.96 -14.74
CA PRO A 97 6.87 -12.33 -14.61
C PRO A 97 6.15 -12.53 -13.27
N LEU A 98 4.99 -13.18 -13.33
CA LEU A 98 4.32 -13.74 -12.15
C LEU A 98 4.98 -15.07 -11.81
N THR A 99 5.95 -15.04 -10.91
CA THR A 99 6.63 -16.24 -10.44
C THR A 99 5.78 -16.94 -9.38
N PHE A 100 5.95 -18.26 -9.24
CA PHE A 100 5.31 -19.04 -8.18
C PHE A 100 5.59 -18.45 -6.79
N THR A 101 6.81 -17.97 -6.55
CA THR A 101 7.21 -17.32 -5.30
C THR A 101 6.41 -16.05 -5.00
N LYS A 102 6.13 -15.21 -6.00
CA LYS A 102 5.29 -14.01 -5.83
C LYS A 102 3.87 -14.40 -5.43
N VAL A 103 3.30 -15.42 -6.09
CA VAL A 103 1.96 -15.94 -5.76
C VAL A 103 1.90 -16.48 -4.33
N THR A 104 2.87 -17.31 -3.94
CA THR A 104 2.91 -17.86 -2.57
C THR A 104 3.07 -16.75 -1.52
N GLY A 105 3.90 -15.74 -1.79
CA GLY A 105 4.05 -14.58 -0.91
C GLY A 105 2.75 -13.79 -0.76
N ALA A 106 2.04 -13.53 -1.86
CA ALA A 106 0.76 -12.82 -1.85
C ALA A 106 -0.31 -13.58 -1.03
N ILE A 107 -0.36 -14.91 -1.16
CA ILE A 107 -1.27 -15.76 -0.37
C ILE A 107 -0.94 -15.66 1.13
N LEU A 108 0.35 -15.72 1.49
CA LEU A 108 0.78 -15.62 2.89
C LEU A 108 0.47 -14.26 3.51
N ILE A 109 0.69 -13.16 2.76
CA ILE A 109 0.31 -11.80 3.21
C ILE A 109 -1.19 -11.75 3.46
N PHE A 110 -1.99 -12.18 2.49
CA PHE A 110 -3.46 -12.19 2.63
C PHE A 110 -3.93 -13.00 3.83
N ALA A 111 -3.35 -14.20 4.04
CA ALA A 111 -3.64 -15.03 5.20
C ALA A 111 -3.28 -14.35 6.52
N GLY A 112 -2.12 -13.69 6.59
CA GLY A 112 -1.69 -12.91 7.77
C GLY A 112 -2.67 -11.79 8.10
N VAL A 113 -3.16 -11.06 7.09
CA VAL A 113 -4.20 -10.02 7.28
C VAL A 113 -5.49 -10.63 7.83
N CYS A 114 -5.95 -11.76 7.29
CA CYS A 114 -7.15 -12.44 7.78
C CYS A 114 -7.02 -12.90 9.24
N PHE A 115 -5.85 -13.39 9.66
CA PHE A 115 -5.62 -13.80 11.04
C PHE A 115 -5.64 -12.63 12.01
N LEU A 116 -4.96 -11.51 11.68
CA LEU A 116 -4.99 -10.32 12.52
C LEU A 116 -6.38 -9.69 12.59
N ALA A 117 -7.13 -9.70 11.50
CA ALA A 117 -8.51 -9.20 11.51
C ALA A 117 -9.42 -10.02 12.43
N LYS A 118 -9.22 -11.35 12.51
CA LYS A 118 -10.02 -12.25 13.36
C LYS A 118 -9.68 -12.10 14.85
N ASP A 119 -8.39 -11.94 15.17
CA ASP A 119 -7.92 -11.73 16.56
C ASP A 119 -8.56 -10.48 17.19
N GLU A 120 -8.68 -9.40 16.42
CA GLU A 120 -9.34 -8.17 16.88
C GLU A 120 -10.86 -8.32 17.06
N GLU A 121 -11.53 -9.14 16.23
CA GLU A 121 -12.96 -9.42 16.43
C GLU A 121 -13.21 -10.21 17.72
N GLU A 122 -12.32 -11.14 18.06
CA GLU A 122 -12.39 -11.94 19.29
C GLU A 122 -12.11 -11.09 20.54
N SER A 123 -11.09 -10.23 20.52
CA SER A 123 -10.73 -9.37 21.65
C SER A 123 -11.85 -8.41 22.07
N HIS A 124 -12.52 -7.77 21.11
CA HIS A 124 -13.68 -6.91 21.37
C HIS A 124 -14.87 -7.67 21.96
N SER A 125 -15.10 -8.92 21.53
CA SER A 125 -16.19 -9.74 22.06
C SER A 125 -15.98 -10.13 23.54
N HIS A 126 -14.72 -10.33 23.94
CA HIS A 126 -14.37 -10.67 25.32
C HIS A 126 -14.48 -9.47 26.29
N GLU A 127 -14.09 -8.25 25.86
CA GLU A 127 -14.29 -7.02 26.66
C GLU A 127 -15.77 -6.72 26.90
N GLU A 128 -16.63 -6.88 25.89
CA GLU A 128 -18.06 -6.56 25.98
C GLU A 128 -18.81 -7.51 26.93
N VAL A 129 -18.33 -8.75 27.07
CA VAL A 129 -18.84 -9.74 28.04
C VAL A 129 -18.34 -9.46 29.46
N ALA A 130 -17.11 -8.96 29.63
CA ALA A 130 -16.53 -8.68 30.95
C ALA A 130 -17.10 -7.41 31.63
N ILE A 131 -17.67 -6.48 30.84
CA ILE A 131 -18.26 -5.22 31.33
C ILE A 131 -19.75 -5.40 31.72
N LYS A 132 -20.39 -6.50 31.31
CA LYS A 132 -21.78 -6.86 31.68
C LYS A 132 -21.84 -7.71 32.95
#